data_AF-A0A453FGM4-F1
#
_entry.id   AF-A0A453FGM4-F1
#
_cell.length_a   1.000
_cell.length_b   1.000
_cell.length_c   1.000
_cell.angle_alpha   90.00
_cell.angle_beta   90.00
_cell.angle_gamma   90.00
#
_symmetry.space_group_name_H-M   'P 1'
#
loop_
_entity.id
_entity.type
_entity.pdbx_description
1 polymer ?
#
loop_
_entity_poly.entity_id
_entity_poly.type
_entity_poly.pdbx_seq_one_letter_code
_entity_poly.pdbx_strand_id
1 'polypeptide(L)'
;LSNVRTSQDALQAMLAHCPSLECAKLKNITGVKQIRLRSRSLVRLYGDLGDLSELVVEDAPSLEELVGIHLPSGRATVKIVSAPKLQVLGYLGKNVGPLVLRDTVFDGGILQSTTLMCSVKTLAIQVPFSEKGHTTFVAQLLKCFPCLETLHVEADSRSISQRVAPESWDMTTSIRCIEHSLNKLVFEDFGGEMCQWGFLTFMLEMAKTLKVVELYCLKGEDCASRLINILSSINRVCQDMEFLFFTSCEPVNGLYLCHCCPRRCQNENRVSLMDTLKHQKK
;
A
#
# COMPACT_ATOMS: atom_id res chain seq x y z
N LEU A 1 7.21 -0.61 -21.34
CA LEU A 1 6.97 0.63 -22.10
C LEU A 1 7.21 1.82 -21.17
N SER A 2 7.99 2.81 -21.60
CA SER A 2 8.31 3.99 -20.78
C SER A 2 8.38 5.25 -21.64
N ASN A 3 7.70 6.32 -21.24
CA ASN A 3 7.68 7.62 -21.94
C ASN A 3 7.21 7.50 -23.40
N VAL A 4 6.14 6.74 -23.64
CA VAL A 4 5.61 6.49 -24.99
C VAL A 4 4.20 7.05 -25.09
N ARG A 5 3.92 7.74 -26.20
CA ARG A 5 2.56 8.07 -26.62
C ARG A 5 2.04 6.92 -27.48
N THR A 6 0.93 6.30 -27.10
CA THR A 6 0.32 5.19 -27.84
C THR A 6 -1.20 5.34 -27.90
N SER A 7 -1.85 4.64 -28.81
CA SER A 7 -3.31 4.57 -28.82
C SER A 7 -3.81 3.53 -27.82
N GLN A 8 -5.02 3.77 -27.31
CA GLN A 8 -5.71 2.83 -26.42
C GLN A 8 -5.81 1.44 -27.05
N ASP A 9 -6.22 1.36 -28.31
CA ASP A 9 -6.42 0.08 -29.02
C ASP A 9 -5.10 -0.69 -29.18
N ALA A 10 -3.99 0.00 -29.50
CA ALA A 10 -2.70 -0.65 -29.65
C ALA A 10 -2.20 -1.24 -28.32
N LEU A 11 -2.36 -0.50 -27.21
CA LEU A 11 -1.96 -0.98 -25.88
C LEU A 11 -2.83 -2.16 -25.43
N GLN A 12 -4.14 -2.06 -25.61
CA GLN A 12 -5.07 -3.14 -25.24
C GLN A 12 -4.86 -4.39 -26.09
N ALA A 13 -4.65 -4.24 -27.41
CA ALA A 13 -4.32 -5.35 -28.29
C ALA A 13 -3.03 -6.04 -27.88
N MET A 14 -1.99 -5.28 -27.53
CA MET A 14 -0.73 -5.83 -27.02
C MET A 14 -0.93 -6.61 -25.70
N LEU A 15 -1.67 -6.07 -24.74
CA LEU A 15 -1.92 -6.75 -23.47
C LEU A 15 -2.79 -8.00 -23.64
N ALA A 16 -3.72 -8.00 -24.60
CA ALA A 16 -4.69 -9.07 -24.79
C ALA A 16 -4.23 -10.19 -25.74
N HIS A 17 -3.49 -9.86 -26.79
CA HIS A 17 -3.14 -10.80 -27.85
C HIS A 17 -1.70 -11.32 -27.78
N CYS A 18 -0.89 -10.90 -26.82
CA CYS A 18 0.46 -11.44 -26.63
C CYS A 18 0.44 -12.66 -25.68
N PRO A 19 0.47 -13.91 -26.18
CA PRO A 19 0.29 -15.10 -25.35
C PRO A 19 1.49 -15.43 -24.44
N SER A 20 2.65 -14.82 -24.69
CA SER A 20 3.88 -15.00 -23.89
C SER A 20 4.16 -13.82 -22.97
N LEU A 21 3.28 -12.82 -22.92
CA LEU A 21 3.50 -11.64 -22.10
C LEU A 21 3.09 -11.95 -20.67
N GLU A 22 4.08 -12.26 -19.82
CA GLU A 22 3.88 -12.55 -18.40
C GLU A 22 4.05 -11.33 -17.50
N CYS A 23 4.87 -10.36 -17.91
CA CYS A 23 5.17 -9.17 -17.12
C CYS A 23 5.12 -7.93 -18.01
N ALA A 24 4.34 -6.93 -17.59
CA ALA A 24 4.26 -5.64 -18.26
C ALA A 24 4.57 -4.53 -17.26
N LYS A 25 5.49 -3.65 -17.63
CA LYS A 25 5.76 -2.39 -16.92
C LYS A 25 5.45 -1.22 -17.83
N LEU A 26 4.53 -0.37 -17.39
CA LEU A 26 4.06 0.83 -18.06
C LEU A 26 4.50 2.03 -17.23
N LYS A 27 5.26 2.96 -17.82
CA LYS A 27 5.73 4.18 -17.15
C LYS A 27 5.42 5.39 -18.02
N ASN A 28 4.72 6.38 -17.49
CA ASN A 28 4.45 7.63 -18.17
C ASN A 28 3.90 7.41 -19.60
N ILE A 29 2.84 6.59 -19.68
CA ILE A 29 2.14 6.30 -20.94
C ILE A 29 1.07 7.38 -21.14
N THR A 30 1.14 8.09 -22.26
CA THR A 30 0.20 9.18 -22.59
C THR A 30 -0.67 8.79 -23.78
N GLY A 31 -1.85 9.41 -23.90
CA GLY A 31 -2.82 9.13 -24.97
C GLY A 31 -3.77 7.96 -24.69
N VAL A 32 -3.72 7.38 -23.49
CA VAL A 32 -4.59 6.28 -23.05
C VAL A 32 -5.41 6.74 -21.85
N LYS A 33 -6.73 6.81 -22.00
CA LYS A 33 -7.65 7.18 -20.91
C LYS A 33 -8.28 5.96 -20.23
N GLN A 34 -8.46 4.86 -20.95
CA GLN A 34 -9.08 3.64 -20.43
C GLN A 34 -8.27 2.40 -20.82
N ILE A 35 -8.00 1.52 -19.86
CA ILE A 35 -7.39 0.22 -20.12
C ILE A 35 -8.36 -0.87 -19.69
N ARG A 36 -8.71 -1.76 -20.63
CA ARG A 36 -9.43 -3.00 -20.37
C ARG A 36 -8.48 -4.16 -20.49
N LEU A 37 -8.11 -4.75 -19.36
CA LEU A 37 -7.19 -5.86 -19.30
C LEU A 37 -7.95 -7.18 -19.46
N ARG A 38 -7.69 -7.84 -20.60
CA ARG A 38 -8.12 -9.22 -20.90
C ARG A 38 -6.90 -10.03 -21.27
N SER A 39 -6.22 -10.65 -20.32
CA SER A 39 -4.97 -11.36 -20.61
C SER A 39 -4.87 -12.65 -19.81
N ARG A 40 -4.65 -13.76 -20.53
CA ARG A 40 -4.51 -15.08 -19.91
C ARG A 40 -3.08 -15.40 -19.51
N SER A 41 -2.09 -14.71 -20.07
CA SER A 41 -0.67 -14.93 -19.78
C SER A 41 -0.10 -13.92 -18.80
N LEU A 42 -0.69 -12.73 -18.68
CA LEU A 42 -0.13 -11.67 -17.85
C LEU A 42 -0.24 -12.02 -16.37
N VAL A 43 0.93 -12.15 -15.73
CA VAL A 43 1.08 -12.45 -14.31
C VAL A 43 1.30 -11.17 -13.51
N ARG A 44 2.05 -10.21 -14.05
CA ARG A 44 2.44 -8.97 -13.35
C ARG A 44 2.21 -7.75 -14.21
N LEU A 45 1.49 -6.77 -13.65
CA LEU A 45 1.30 -5.46 -14.27
C LEU A 45 1.75 -4.37 -13.32
N TYR A 46 2.79 -3.65 -13.74
CA TYR A 46 3.32 -2.48 -13.07
C TYR A 46 3.00 -1.22 -13.87
N GLY A 47 2.46 -0.21 -13.21
CA GLY A 47 2.06 1.04 -13.84
C GLY A 47 2.74 2.27 -13.25
N ASP A 48 2.76 3.33 -14.04
CA ASP A 48 2.57 4.72 -13.65
C ASP A 48 1.77 5.30 -14.82
N LEU A 49 0.45 5.30 -14.64
CA LEU A 49 -0.53 5.44 -15.71
C LEU A 49 -1.06 6.88 -15.75
N GLY A 50 -0.18 7.87 -15.56
CA GLY A 50 -0.39 9.32 -15.63
C GLY A 50 -1.83 9.82 -15.94
N ASP A 51 -2.25 9.76 -17.20
CA ASP A 51 -3.52 10.34 -17.65
C ASP A 51 -4.72 9.36 -17.63
N LEU A 52 -4.54 8.17 -17.07
CA LEU A 52 -5.55 7.12 -17.07
C LEU A 52 -6.72 7.53 -16.18
N SER A 53 -7.92 7.49 -16.75
CA SER A 53 -9.17 7.73 -16.04
C SER A 53 -9.82 6.43 -15.54
N GLU A 54 -9.57 5.30 -16.21
CA GLU A 54 -10.17 4.02 -15.82
C GLU A 54 -9.28 2.81 -16.16
N LEU A 55 -9.08 1.92 -15.19
CA LEU A 55 -8.50 0.59 -15.36
C LEU A 55 -9.56 -0.46 -15.03
N VAL A 56 -9.90 -1.32 -16.00
CA VAL A 56 -10.81 -2.45 -15.79
C VAL A 56 -10.07 -3.75 -16.04
N VAL A 57 -9.95 -4.60 -15.02
CA VAL A 57 -9.48 -5.99 -15.15
C VAL A 57 -10.70 -6.86 -15.40
N GLU A 58 -11.00 -7.11 -16.67
CA GLU A 58 -12.21 -7.85 -17.08
C GLU A 58 -12.02 -9.36 -16.96
N ASP A 59 -10.92 -9.90 -17.50
CA ASP A 59 -10.60 -11.32 -17.44
C ASP A 59 -9.08 -11.52 -17.44
N ALA A 60 -8.49 -11.67 -16.25
CA ALA A 60 -7.07 -11.88 -16.07
C ALA A 60 -6.78 -13.06 -15.11
N PRO A 61 -6.98 -14.32 -15.57
CA PRO A 61 -6.91 -15.50 -14.71
C PRO A 61 -5.52 -15.80 -14.14
N SER A 62 -4.47 -15.29 -14.76
CA SER A 62 -3.07 -15.49 -14.34
C SER A 62 -2.48 -14.32 -13.57
N LEU A 63 -3.20 -13.21 -13.43
CA LEU A 63 -2.68 -11.99 -12.81
C LEU A 63 -2.51 -12.20 -11.32
N GLU A 64 -1.27 -12.09 -10.85
CA GLU A 64 -0.86 -12.23 -9.46
C GLU A 64 -0.51 -10.87 -8.83
N GLU A 65 0.03 -9.94 -9.61
CA GLU A 65 0.42 -8.60 -9.12
C GLU A 65 -0.11 -7.47 -9.99
N LEU A 66 -0.76 -6.50 -9.36
CA LEU A 66 -1.21 -5.25 -9.96
C LEU A 66 -0.75 -4.08 -9.09
N VAL A 67 0.31 -3.39 -9.51
CA VAL A 67 1.01 -2.40 -8.66
C VAL A 67 1.32 -1.12 -9.44
N GLY A 68 1.31 0.03 -8.78
CA GLY A 68 1.72 1.29 -9.40
C GLY A 68 0.59 1.99 -10.14
N ILE A 69 -0.63 1.94 -9.61
CA ILE A 69 -1.73 2.74 -10.17
C ILE A 69 -1.66 4.15 -9.56
N HIS A 70 -0.53 4.83 -9.74
CA HIS A 70 -0.44 6.24 -9.39
C HIS A 70 -1.29 7.02 -10.40
N LEU A 71 -2.36 7.63 -9.91
CA LEU A 71 -3.32 8.38 -10.70
C LEU A 71 -3.17 9.85 -10.29
N PRO A 72 -2.36 10.64 -10.99
CA PRO A 72 -2.14 12.05 -10.63
C PRO A 72 -3.42 12.90 -10.77
N SER A 73 -4.39 12.46 -11.57
CA SER A 73 -5.70 13.11 -11.69
C SER A 73 -6.73 12.47 -10.73
N GLY A 74 -7.26 13.29 -9.82
CA GLY A 74 -8.14 12.92 -8.69
C GLY A 74 -9.52 12.32 -9.02
N ARG A 75 -9.63 11.39 -9.98
CA ARG A 75 -10.87 10.68 -10.26
C ARG A 75 -10.72 9.41 -11.09
N ALA A 76 -9.59 8.73 -11.00
CA ALA A 76 -9.41 7.54 -11.81
C ALA A 76 -9.95 6.30 -11.09
N THR A 77 -10.70 5.49 -11.84
CA THR A 77 -11.48 4.35 -11.33
C THR A 77 -10.73 3.05 -11.60
N VAL A 78 -10.60 2.20 -10.59
CA VAL A 78 -10.02 0.86 -10.74
C VAL A 78 -11.10 -0.17 -10.50
N LYS A 79 -11.40 -0.98 -11.52
CA LYS A 79 -12.40 -2.04 -11.46
C LYS A 79 -11.76 -3.40 -11.70
N ILE A 80 -11.88 -4.31 -10.73
CA ILE A 80 -11.38 -5.67 -10.81
C ILE A 80 -12.58 -6.61 -10.89
N VAL A 81 -12.92 -7.08 -12.10
CA VAL A 81 -14.04 -7.99 -12.33
C VAL A 81 -13.61 -9.44 -12.09
N SER A 82 -12.52 -9.88 -12.72
CA SER A 82 -12.02 -11.25 -12.59
C SER A 82 -10.49 -11.30 -12.61
N ALA A 83 -9.90 -11.54 -11.44
CA ALA A 83 -8.48 -11.79 -11.24
C ALA A 83 -8.29 -12.77 -10.05
N PRO A 84 -8.62 -14.06 -10.22
CA PRO A 84 -8.70 -15.02 -9.11
C PRO A 84 -7.37 -15.30 -8.42
N LYS A 85 -6.23 -15.09 -9.11
CA LYS A 85 -4.88 -15.28 -8.57
C LYS A 85 -4.26 -14.01 -8.01
N LEU A 86 -4.99 -12.89 -8.00
CA LEU A 86 -4.42 -11.61 -7.57
C LEU A 86 -4.06 -11.66 -6.09
N GLN A 87 -2.75 -11.57 -5.81
CA GLN A 87 -2.16 -11.63 -4.47
C GLN A 87 -1.60 -10.28 -4.03
N VAL A 88 -1.10 -9.47 -4.96
CA VAL A 88 -0.53 -8.15 -4.68
C VAL A 88 -1.34 -7.07 -5.39
N LEU A 89 -1.86 -6.12 -4.62
CA LEU A 89 -2.53 -4.94 -5.14
C LEU A 89 -1.84 -3.70 -4.54
N GLY A 90 -1.29 -2.82 -5.36
CA GLY A 90 -0.38 -1.80 -4.85
C GLY A 90 -0.41 -0.42 -5.49
N TYR A 91 -0.02 0.56 -4.67
CA TYR A 91 -0.05 2.01 -4.90
C TYR A 91 -1.42 2.51 -5.32
N LEU A 92 -2.44 2.15 -4.52
CA LEU A 92 -3.72 2.85 -4.58
C LEU A 92 -3.51 4.24 -3.95
N GLY A 93 -3.41 5.26 -4.79
CA GLY A 93 -3.24 6.66 -4.36
C GLY A 93 -4.50 7.27 -3.74
N LYS A 94 -4.36 8.42 -3.07
CA LYS A 94 -5.48 9.27 -2.57
C LYS A 94 -6.51 9.68 -3.63
N ASN A 95 -6.12 9.57 -4.90
CA ASN A 95 -6.86 9.97 -6.09
C ASN A 95 -7.58 8.81 -6.78
N VAL A 96 -7.44 7.58 -6.25
CA VAL A 96 -8.21 6.43 -6.74
C VAL A 96 -9.65 6.62 -6.32
N GLY A 97 -10.44 7.19 -7.23
CA GLY A 97 -11.91 7.15 -7.20
C GLY A 97 -12.39 5.70 -7.40
N PRO A 98 -13.71 5.46 -7.39
CA PRO A 98 -14.30 4.25 -6.85
C PRO A 98 -13.51 2.98 -7.19
N LEU A 99 -12.93 2.33 -6.16
CA LEU A 99 -12.32 1.01 -6.31
C LEU A 99 -13.44 -0.01 -6.34
N VAL A 100 -13.69 -0.59 -7.50
CA VAL A 100 -14.75 -1.57 -7.71
C VAL A 100 -14.14 -2.97 -7.73
N LEU A 101 -14.34 -3.72 -6.66
CA LEU A 101 -13.89 -5.09 -6.49
C LEU A 101 -15.07 -6.03 -6.74
N ARG A 102 -15.17 -6.59 -7.94
CA ARG A 102 -16.32 -7.36 -8.42
C ARG A 102 -17.61 -6.54 -8.35
N ASP A 103 -18.44 -6.76 -7.33
CA ASP A 103 -19.66 -6.02 -7.01
C ASP A 103 -19.50 -5.07 -5.81
N THR A 104 -18.38 -5.15 -5.08
CA THR A 104 -18.04 -4.22 -4.00
C THR A 104 -17.54 -2.91 -4.57
N VAL A 105 -18.18 -1.80 -4.20
CA VAL A 105 -17.73 -0.45 -4.55
C VAL A 105 -17.19 0.21 -3.29
N PHE A 106 -15.92 0.62 -3.35
CA PHE A 106 -15.29 1.47 -2.37
C PHE A 106 -15.14 2.87 -2.95
N ASP A 107 -15.95 3.80 -2.48
CA ASP A 107 -15.93 5.20 -2.92
C ASP A 107 -15.61 6.11 -1.73
N GLY A 108 -14.33 6.46 -1.59
CA GLY A 108 -13.89 7.47 -0.62
C GLY A 108 -14.28 7.21 0.85
N GLY A 109 -14.47 5.95 1.25
CA GLY A 109 -14.91 5.55 2.61
C GLY A 109 -16.33 5.02 2.71
N ILE A 110 -17.11 4.99 1.62
CA ILE A 110 -18.40 4.30 1.57
C ILE A 110 -18.19 2.92 0.92
N LEU A 111 -18.59 1.87 1.64
CA LEU A 111 -18.53 0.49 1.17
C LEU A 111 -19.96 0.01 0.81
N GLN A 112 -20.19 -0.27 -0.48
CA GLN A 112 -21.46 -0.82 -0.97
C GLN A 112 -21.22 -2.24 -1.52
N SER A 113 -21.89 -3.25 -0.95
CA SER A 113 -21.72 -4.70 -1.19
C SER A 113 -20.43 -5.34 -0.60
N THR A 114 -20.47 -6.64 -0.29
CA THR A 114 -19.47 -7.35 0.54
C THR A 114 -18.84 -8.58 -0.13
N THR A 115 -18.46 -8.49 -1.40
CA THR A 115 -17.53 -9.49 -1.93
C THR A 115 -16.12 -9.19 -1.45
N LEU A 116 -15.59 -10.11 -0.65
CA LEU A 116 -14.28 -10.00 -0.06
C LEU A 116 -13.21 -10.54 -1.02
N MET A 117 -12.10 -9.82 -1.15
CA MET A 117 -10.93 -10.29 -1.91
C MET A 117 -9.95 -11.01 -1.00
N CYS A 118 -10.28 -12.25 -0.66
CA CYS A 118 -9.44 -13.11 0.19
C CYS A 118 -8.11 -13.54 -0.48
N SER A 119 -7.99 -13.41 -1.81
CA SER A 119 -6.78 -13.78 -2.54
C SER A 119 -5.63 -12.80 -2.33
N VAL A 120 -5.93 -11.52 -2.04
CA VAL A 120 -4.92 -10.47 -1.86
C VAL A 120 -4.27 -10.63 -0.49
N LYS A 121 -2.95 -10.79 -0.50
CA LYS A 121 -2.08 -10.96 0.66
C LYS A 121 -1.24 -9.73 0.94
N THR A 122 -0.94 -8.95 -0.09
CA THR A 122 -0.16 -7.72 0.03
C THR A 122 -0.93 -6.55 -0.56
N LEU A 123 -1.08 -5.50 0.23
CA LEU A 123 -1.75 -4.26 -0.16
C LEU A 123 -0.78 -3.10 0.04
N ALA A 124 -0.61 -2.25 -0.98
CA ALA A 124 0.12 -1.00 -0.86
C ALA A 124 -0.80 0.20 -1.13
N ILE A 125 -0.88 1.13 -0.19
CA ILE A 125 -1.79 2.28 -0.21
C ILE A 125 -1.04 3.57 0.12
N GLN A 126 -1.46 4.67 -0.50
CA GLN A 126 -1.07 6.00 -0.06
C GLN A 126 -2.15 6.55 0.86
N VAL A 127 -1.76 7.01 2.05
CA VAL A 127 -2.69 7.53 3.05
C VAL A 127 -2.58 9.06 3.13
N PRO A 128 -3.68 9.79 2.91
CA PRO A 128 -3.71 11.25 3.02
C PRO A 128 -3.85 11.67 4.49
N PHE A 129 -2.80 11.48 5.29
CA PHE A 129 -2.79 11.82 6.72
C PHE A 129 -3.04 13.32 6.99
N SER A 130 -2.86 14.20 6.00
CA SER A 130 -3.24 15.62 6.03
C SER A 130 -4.72 15.89 5.74
N GLU A 131 -5.56 14.87 5.54
CA GLU A 131 -6.97 15.05 5.22
C GLU A 131 -7.86 14.43 6.29
N LYS A 132 -9.03 15.04 6.51
CA LYS A 132 -10.05 14.47 7.39
C LYS A 132 -10.67 13.22 6.76
N GLY A 133 -11.02 12.25 7.58
CA GLY A 133 -11.63 10.99 7.16
C GLY A 133 -10.64 9.89 6.75
N HIS A 134 -9.32 10.13 6.86
CA HIS A 134 -8.31 9.13 6.50
C HIS A 134 -8.43 7.85 7.34
N THR A 135 -8.84 7.95 8.61
CA THR A 135 -9.05 6.79 9.49
C THR A 135 -10.17 5.88 8.96
N THR A 136 -11.29 6.50 8.57
CA THR A 136 -12.44 5.80 7.99
C THR A 136 -12.10 5.21 6.63
N PHE A 137 -11.38 5.97 5.79
CA PHE A 137 -10.90 5.50 4.49
C PHE A 137 -10.08 4.20 4.62
N VAL A 138 -9.04 4.21 5.46
CA VAL A 138 -8.18 3.03 5.66
C VAL A 138 -8.98 1.87 6.27
N ALA A 139 -9.78 2.13 7.30
CA ALA A 139 -10.56 1.09 7.97
C ALA A 139 -11.53 0.37 7.02
N GLN A 140 -12.24 1.13 6.19
CA GLN A 140 -13.20 0.58 5.22
C GLN A 140 -12.49 -0.14 4.07
N LEU A 141 -11.34 0.37 3.62
CA LEU A 141 -10.54 -0.31 2.60
C LEU A 141 -10.05 -1.67 3.09
N LEU A 142 -9.49 -1.74 4.31
CA LEU A 142 -8.96 -2.97 4.88
C LEU A 142 -10.03 -4.06 5.08
N LYS A 143 -11.31 -3.68 5.28
CA LYS A 143 -12.44 -4.64 5.33
C LYS A 143 -12.63 -5.41 4.04
N CYS A 144 -12.19 -4.88 2.89
CA CYS A 144 -12.26 -5.57 1.60
C CYS A 144 -11.28 -6.75 1.48
N PHE A 145 -10.25 -6.80 2.34
CA PHE A 145 -9.12 -7.71 2.24
C PHE A 145 -8.94 -8.51 3.54
N PRO A 146 -9.86 -9.44 3.87
CA PRO A 146 -9.89 -10.11 5.18
C PRO A 146 -8.71 -11.04 5.46
N CYS A 147 -7.90 -11.38 4.45
CA CYS A 147 -6.77 -12.31 4.55
C CYS A 147 -5.42 -11.62 4.28
N LEU A 148 -5.37 -10.30 4.44
CA LEU A 148 -4.18 -9.48 4.20
C LEU A 148 -3.06 -9.83 5.19
N GLU A 149 -1.88 -10.09 4.67
CA GLU A 149 -0.70 -10.49 5.45
C GLU A 149 0.33 -9.35 5.56
N THR A 150 0.48 -8.56 4.50
CA THR A 150 1.41 -7.42 4.44
C THR A 150 0.68 -6.15 4.02
N LEU A 151 0.85 -5.08 4.79
CA LEU A 151 0.35 -3.75 4.47
C LEU A 151 1.53 -2.79 4.27
N HIS A 152 1.62 -2.19 3.09
CA HIS A 152 2.52 -1.07 2.79
C HIS A 152 1.71 0.23 2.81
N VAL A 153 2.21 1.20 3.56
CA VAL A 153 1.63 2.53 3.72
C VAL A 153 2.65 3.57 3.31
N GLU A 154 2.26 4.46 2.42
CA GLU A 154 3.04 5.63 2.03
C GLU A 154 2.29 6.89 2.50
N ALA A 155 2.97 7.81 3.19
CA ALA A 155 2.39 9.10 3.52
C ALA A 155 2.30 9.99 2.26
N ASP A 156 1.17 10.68 2.05
CA ASP A 156 1.10 11.65 0.95
C ASP A 156 2.08 12.83 1.20
N SER A 157 2.66 13.40 0.14
CA SER A 157 3.68 14.44 0.26
C SER A 157 3.23 15.70 1.01
N ARG A 158 1.91 15.96 1.07
CA ARG A 158 1.33 17.09 1.82
C ARG A 158 1.25 16.78 3.32
N SER A 159 1.08 15.52 3.71
CA SER A 159 1.12 15.03 5.08
C SER A 159 2.44 15.26 5.79
N ILE A 160 3.53 15.47 5.03
CA ILE A 160 4.85 15.80 5.57
C ILE A 160 4.95 17.31 5.90
N SER A 161 4.05 18.14 5.37
CA SER A 161 4.14 19.61 5.44
C SER A 161 3.03 20.30 6.25
N GLN A 162 1.89 19.64 6.48
CA GLN A 162 0.73 20.22 7.15
C GLN A 162 0.37 19.47 8.43
N ARG A 163 0.39 20.19 9.55
CA ARG A 163 -0.12 19.70 10.84
C ARG A 163 -1.64 19.78 10.85
N VAL A 164 -2.29 18.62 10.77
CA VAL A 164 -3.74 18.49 10.96
C VAL A 164 -4.01 17.95 12.35
N ALA A 165 -5.12 18.39 12.96
CA ALA A 165 -5.56 17.83 14.23
C ALA A 165 -5.74 16.30 14.07
N PRO A 166 -5.11 15.47 14.92
CA PRO A 166 -5.18 14.03 14.77
C PRO A 166 -6.62 13.54 14.93
N GLU A 167 -7.08 12.75 13.96
CA GLU A 167 -8.33 12.00 14.10
C GLU A 167 -8.08 10.74 14.93
N SER A 168 -9.01 10.43 15.83
CA SER A 168 -8.94 9.20 16.62
C SER A 168 -9.27 7.98 15.77
N TRP A 169 -8.45 6.94 15.85
CA TRP A 169 -8.77 5.64 15.30
C TRP A 169 -9.83 4.94 16.14
N ASP A 170 -10.80 4.32 15.50
CA ASP A 170 -11.79 3.47 16.18
C ASP A 170 -11.15 2.13 16.56
N MET A 171 -10.91 1.95 17.85
CA MET A 171 -10.36 0.73 18.44
C MET A 171 -11.43 -0.30 18.81
N THR A 172 -12.72 0.06 18.71
CA THR A 172 -13.84 -0.81 19.07
C THR A 172 -14.28 -1.70 17.92
N THR A 173 -14.17 -1.22 16.69
CA THR A 173 -14.52 -1.98 15.50
C THR A 173 -13.39 -2.93 15.11
N SER A 174 -13.69 -4.23 15.18
CA SER A 174 -12.78 -5.27 14.70
C SER A 174 -12.59 -5.19 13.19
N ILE A 175 -11.34 -5.17 12.74
CA ILE A 175 -10.96 -5.36 11.34
C ILE A 175 -10.24 -6.70 11.22
N ARG A 176 -10.92 -7.68 10.61
CA ARG A 176 -10.49 -9.08 10.57
C ARG A 176 -9.04 -9.26 10.15
N CYS A 177 -8.59 -8.57 9.12
CA CYS A 177 -7.22 -8.73 8.62
C CYS A 177 -6.17 -8.18 9.58
N ILE A 178 -6.44 -7.03 10.21
CA ILE A 178 -5.58 -6.45 11.24
C ILE A 178 -5.45 -7.45 12.40
N GLU A 179 -6.57 -7.97 12.90
CA GLU A 179 -6.54 -8.82 14.08
C GLU A 179 -5.93 -10.22 13.86
N HIS A 180 -6.08 -10.80 12.67
CA HIS A 180 -5.86 -12.24 12.49
C HIS A 180 -4.87 -12.64 11.40
N SER A 181 -4.56 -11.79 10.43
CA SER A 181 -3.71 -12.19 9.28
C SER A 181 -2.51 -11.30 9.08
N LEU A 182 -2.60 -10.02 9.47
CA LEU A 182 -1.54 -9.06 9.24
C LEU A 182 -0.31 -9.42 10.09
N ASN A 183 0.79 -9.70 9.40
CA ASN A 183 2.07 -10.09 10.02
C ASN A 183 3.18 -9.07 9.75
N LYS A 184 3.04 -8.23 8.72
CA LYS A 184 4.02 -7.23 8.35
C LYS A 184 3.37 -5.88 8.03
N LEU A 185 3.93 -4.82 8.61
CA LEU A 185 3.60 -3.43 8.31
C LEU A 185 4.85 -2.75 7.76
N VAL A 186 4.72 -2.08 6.62
CA VAL A 186 5.77 -1.23 6.04
C VAL A 186 5.23 0.19 5.96
N PHE A 187 5.96 1.14 6.54
CA PHE A 187 5.60 2.57 6.50
C PHE A 187 6.71 3.34 5.79
N GLU A 188 6.40 3.77 4.56
CA GLU A 188 7.22 4.61 3.70
C GLU A 188 6.96 6.11 3.97
N ASP A 189 8.01 6.92 3.89
CA ASP A 189 7.99 8.37 4.13
C ASP A 189 7.43 8.78 5.50
N PHE A 190 7.87 8.09 6.54
CA PHE A 190 7.50 8.39 7.92
C PHE A 190 8.18 9.69 8.39
N GLY A 191 7.37 10.73 8.58
CA GLY A 191 7.80 12.06 9.00
C GLY A 191 7.60 12.36 10.48
N GLY A 192 7.08 11.40 11.27
CA GLY A 192 6.94 11.56 12.72
C GLY A 192 5.77 12.44 13.16
N GLU A 193 4.83 12.75 12.26
CA GLU A 193 3.64 13.54 12.55
C GLU A 193 2.65 12.79 13.46
N MET A 194 1.85 13.54 14.24
CA MET A 194 0.94 12.96 15.24
C MET A 194 -0.09 11.99 14.64
N CYS A 195 -0.58 12.26 13.42
CA CYS A 195 -1.50 11.38 12.70
C CYS A 195 -0.82 10.06 12.27
N GLN A 196 0.45 10.11 11.85
CA GLN A 196 1.23 8.93 11.47
C GLN A 196 1.52 8.05 12.69
N TRP A 197 1.88 8.67 13.82
CA TRP A 197 2.00 7.96 15.10
C TRP A 197 0.67 7.38 15.56
N GLY A 198 -0.43 8.12 15.41
CA GLY A 198 -1.77 7.61 15.73
C GLY A 198 -2.12 6.34 14.95
N PHE A 199 -1.78 6.29 13.66
CA PHE A 199 -1.94 5.09 12.85
C PHE A 199 -1.05 3.94 13.31
N LEU A 200 0.24 4.21 13.57
CA LEU A 200 1.16 3.17 14.03
C LEU A 200 0.71 2.59 15.38
N THR A 201 0.31 3.43 16.33
CA THR A 201 -0.25 2.99 17.62
C THR A 201 -1.49 2.13 17.42
N PHE A 202 -2.44 2.56 16.58
CA PHE A 202 -3.63 1.77 16.26
C PHE A 202 -3.26 0.38 15.70
N MET A 203 -2.30 0.32 14.76
CA MET A 203 -1.87 -0.96 14.18
C MET A 203 -1.21 -1.85 15.23
N LEU A 204 -0.35 -1.31 16.10
CA LEU A 204 0.32 -2.07 17.15
C LEU A 204 -0.67 -2.59 18.20
N GLU A 205 -1.69 -1.82 18.54
CA GLU A 205 -2.71 -2.23 19.51
C GLU A 205 -3.66 -3.29 18.94
N MET A 206 -4.12 -3.09 17.71
CA MET A 206 -5.13 -3.94 17.09
C MET A 206 -4.55 -5.21 16.45
N ALA A 207 -3.34 -5.14 15.88
CA ALA A 207 -2.79 -6.25 15.11
C ALA A 207 -2.16 -7.33 16.00
N LYS A 208 -2.92 -8.41 16.24
CA LYS A 208 -2.52 -9.47 17.18
C LYS A 208 -1.43 -10.40 16.62
N THR A 209 -1.33 -10.48 15.30
CA THR A 209 -0.40 -11.37 14.58
C THR A 209 0.80 -10.65 13.98
N LEU A 210 0.94 -9.34 14.23
CA LEU A 210 2.00 -8.52 13.68
C LEU A 210 3.36 -8.99 14.23
N LYS A 211 4.32 -9.17 13.32
CA LYS A 211 5.67 -9.66 13.64
C LYS A 211 6.75 -8.70 13.18
N VAL A 212 6.52 -7.98 12.09
CA VAL A 212 7.53 -7.10 11.50
C VAL A 212 6.95 -5.72 11.24
N VAL A 213 7.65 -4.69 11.69
CA VAL A 213 7.35 -3.29 11.37
C VAL A 213 8.59 -2.66 10.76
N GLU A 214 8.47 -2.23 9.50
CA GLU A 214 9.51 -1.52 8.76
C GLU A 214 9.13 -0.04 8.67
N LEU A 215 9.96 0.85 9.21
CA LEU A 215 9.78 2.30 9.15
C LEU A 215 10.89 2.93 8.32
N TYR A 216 10.51 3.59 7.24
CA TYR A 216 11.41 4.39 6.41
C TYR A 216 11.28 5.86 6.83
N CYS A 217 12.13 6.27 7.77
CA CYS A 217 12.08 7.61 8.37
C CYS A 217 12.80 8.64 7.52
N LEU A 218 12.22 9.84 7.45
CA LEU A 218 12.88 11.01 6.87
C LEU A 218 14.13 11.39 7.69
N LYS A 219 15.16 11.92 7.01
CA LYS A 219 16.41 12.33 7.66
C LYS A 219 16.15 13.31 8.80
N GLY A 220 16.63 12.99 10.01
CA GLY A 220 16.58 13.85 11.19
C GLY A 220 15.52 13.47 12.24
N GLU A 221 14.63 12.53 11.96
CA GLU A 221 13.66 12.03 12.93
C GLU A 221 14.23 10.93 13.83
N ASP A 222 14.16 11.10 15.15
CA ASP A 222 14.45 10.06 16.14
C ASP A 222 13.21 9.16 16.34
N CYS A 223 12.88 8.42 15.29
CA CYS A 223 11.78 7.47 15.29
C CYS A 223 11.95 6.38 16.37
N ALA A 224 13.19 5.98 16.65
CA ALA A 224 13.50 4.90 17.57
C ALA A 224 13.09 5.26 19.01
N SER A 225 13.48 6.44 19.50
CA SER A 225 13.15 6.86 20.87
C SER A 225 11.66 7.03 21.11
N ARG A 226 10.91 7.61 20.16
CA ARG A 226 9.45 7.74 20.28
C ARG A 226 8.74 6.39 20.21
N LEU A 227 9.23 5.47 19.39
CA LEU A 227 8.67 4.12 19.31
C LEU A 227 8.83 3.36 20.65
N ILE A 228 9.99 3.51 21.31
CA ILE A 228 10.21 2.94 22.65
C ILE A 228 9.16 3.43 23.65
N ASN A 229 8.82 4.72 23.63
CA ASN A 229 7.79 5.29 24.51
C ASN A 229 6.38 4.76 24.22
N ILE A 230 6.07 4.48 22.95
CA ILE A 230 4.79 3.88 22.58
C ILE A 230 4.74 2.42 23.02
N LEU A 231 5.81 1.67 22.77
CA LEU A 231 5.91 0.27 23.19
C LEU A 231 5.85 0.12 24.72
N SER A 232 6.40 1.07 25.49
CA SER A 232 6.29 1.04 26.96
C SER A 232 4.86 1.31 27.45
N SER A 233 4.04 1.99 26.65
CA SER A 233 2.64 2.28 26.95
C SER A 233 1.70 1.14 26.51
N ILE A 234 2.09 0.37 25.50
CA ILE A 234 1.33 -0.79 25.01
C ILE A 234 1.64 -1.99 25.91
N ASN A 235 0.71 -2.36 26.79
CA ASN A 235 0.87 -3.44 27.78
C ASN A 235 0.81 -4.87 27.17
N ARG A 236 1.10 -5.01 25.87
CA ARG A 236 1.25 -6.32 25.22
C ARG A 236 2.71 -6.74 25.33
N VAL A 237 2.89 -8.02 25.63
CA VAL A 237 4.18 -8.71 25.58
C VAL A 237 4.64 -8.75 24.11
N CYS A 238 5.15 -7.64 23.58
CA CYS A 238 5.83 -7.53 22.28
C CYS A 238 7.20 -8.21 22.33
N GLN A 239 7.26 -9.48 22.78
CA GLN A 239 8.52 -10.20 22.88
C GLN A 239 9.01 -10.73 21.53
N ASP A 240 8.14 -10.80 20.51
CA ASP A 240 8.47 -11.39 19.21
C ASP A 240 8.30 -10.44 18.01
N MET A 241 8.11 -9.13 18.22
CA MET A 241 8.02 -8.15 17.13
C MET A 241 9.38 -7.56 16.77
N GLU A 242 9.76 -7.64 15.50
CA GLU A 242 10.96 -7.03 14.93
C GLU A 242 10.64 -5.64 14.36
N PHE A 243 11.32 -4.62 14.89
CA PHE A 243 11.27 -3.26 14.36
C PHE A 243 12.54 -2.97 13.56
N LEU A 244 12.35 -2.59 12.30
CA LEU A 244 13.41 -2.24 11.37
C LEU A 244 13.27 -0.78 10.96
N PHE A 245 14.35 -0.02 11.15
CA PHE A 245 14.41 1.39 10.77
C PHE A 245 15.35 1.56 9.60
N PHE A 246 14.88 2.29 8.62
CA PHE A 246 15.64 2.67 7.45
C PHE A 246 15.63 4.18 7.34
N THR A 247 16.78 4.77 7.05
CA THR A 247 16.85 6.17 6.66
C THR A 247 16.45 6.28 5.20
N SER A 248 15.44 7.10 4.88
CA SER A 248 15.11 7.34 3.47
C SER A 248 16.27 8.12 2.81
N CYS A 249 16.96 7.48 1.87
CA CYS A 249 17.96 8.15 1.02
C CYS A 249 17.24 8.85 -0.13
N GLU A 250 16.76 10.08 0.13
CA GLU A 250 15.97 10.89 -0.81
C GLU A 250 14.69 10.18 -1.29
N PRO A 251 13.64 10.91 -1.69
CA PRO A 251 12.61 10.28 -2.50
C PRO A 251 13.33 9.82 -3.76
N VAL A 252 13.49 8.50 -3.95
CA VAL A 252 13.72 8.01 -5.30
C VAL A 252 12.54 8.58 -6.08
N ASN A 253 12.79 9.56 -6.95
CA ASN A 253 11.83 10.14 -7.88
C ASN A 253 11.34 9.06 -8.88
N GLY A 254 10.69 8.04 -8.35
CA GLY A 254 10.66 6.70 -8.89
C GLY A 254 10.02 5.78 -7.86
N LEU A 255 8.71 5.99 -7.68
CA LEU A 255 7.70 5.09 -7.08
C LEU A 255 7.67 3.73 -7.77
N TYR A 256 8.81 3.07 -7.81
CA TYR A 256 8.95 1.69 -8.16
C TYR A 256 9.54 1.06 -6.92
N LEU A 257 8.74 0.23 -6.25
CA LEU A 257 9.27 -1.03 -5.77
C LEU A 257 10.18 -1.56 -6.91
N CYS A 258 11.49 -1.38 -6.76
CA CYS A 258 12.46 -1.94 -7.67
C CYS A 258 12.47 -3.43 -7.36
N HIS A 259 11.42 -4.14 -7.78
CA HIS A 259 11.34 -5.60 -7.68
C HIS A 259 12.38 -6.28 -8.59
N CYS A 260 13.17 -5.51 -9.36
CA CYS A 260 14.38 -5.99 -10.02
C CYS A 260 15.63 -6.00 -9.10
N CYS A 261 15.66 -5.28 -7.96
CA CYS A 261 16.86 -5.16 -7.12
C CYS A 261 16.63 -5.16 -5.58
N PRO A 262 15.86 -6.09 -4.97
CA PRO A 262 15.86 -6.18 -3.50
C PRO A 262 17.25 -6.45 -2.92
N ARG A 263 18.09 -7.24 -3.61
CA ARG A 263 19.43 -7.62 -3.10
C ARG A 263 20.52 -6.57 -3.29
N ARG A 264 20.34 -5.56 -4.15
CA ARG A 264 21.40 -4.58 -4.47
C ARG A 264 21.28 -3.26 -3.70
N CYS A 265 20.08 -2.93 -3.21
CA CYS A 265 19.82 -1.72 -2.43
C CYS A 265 19.76 -1.96 -0.91
N GLN A 266 19.80 -3.21 -0.44
CA GLN A 266 19.69 -3.58 0.97
C GLN A 266 21.00 -3.57 1.78
N ASN A 267 22.11 -3.07 1.21
CA ASN A 267 23.41 -3.20 1.87
C ASN A 267 23.81 -2.06 2.81
N GLU A 268 22.96 -1.07 3.07
CA GLU A 268 23.33 0.01 3.99
C GLU A 268 22.21 0.27 5.01
N ASN A 269 22.56 0.08 6.28
CA ASN A 269 21.87 0.55 7.50
C ASN A 269 20.63 -0.23 7.95
N ARG A 270 20.83 -1.46 8.42
CA ARG A 270 19.90 -2.12 9.37
C ARG A 270 20.29 -1.73 10.81
N VAL A 271 19.39 -1.07 11.53
CA VAL A 271 19.47 -0.95 12.99
C VAL A 271 18.35 -1.79 13.58
N SER A 272 18.69 -2.89 14.27
CA SER A 272 17.74 -3.74 14.99
C SER A 272 17.62 -3.26 16.44
N LEU A 273 16.40 -2.97 16.90
CA LEU A 273 16.14 -2.52 18.29
C LEU A 273 16.12 -3.68 19.32
N MET A 274 16.33 -4.93 18.90
CA MET A 274 16.26 -6.09 19.81
C MET A 274 17.38 -6.12 20.87
N ASP A 275 18.50 -5.44 20.63
CA ASP A 275 19.64 -5.47 21.56
C ASP A 275 19.56 -4.42 22.68
N THR A 276 18.85 -3.31 22.46
CA THR A 276 18.77 -2.20 23.44
C THR A 276 17.81 -2.49 24.61
N LEU A 277 16.78 -3.31 24.39
CA LEU A 277 15.81 -3.67 25.44
C LEU A 277 16.35 -4.70 26.45
N LYS A 278 17.44 -5.40 26.14
CA LYS A 278 18.10 -6.32 27.08
C LYS A 278 18.97 -5.60 28.12
N HIS A 279 19.27 -4.31 27.94
CA HIS A 279 20.14 -3.55 28.85
C HIS A 279 19.40 -2.55 29.75
N GLN A 280 18.07 -2.41 29.62
CA GLN A 280 17.26 -1.59 30.53
C GLN A 280 16.51 -2.38 31.61
N LYS A 281 16.74 -3.69 31.71
CA LYS A 281 16.28 -4.53 32.84
C LYS A 281 17.48 -5.13 33.57
N LYS A 282 18.28 -4.28 34.21
CA LYS A 282 19.17 -4.71 35.29
C LYS A 282 19.30 -3.63 36.35
#